data_AF-A0A532CYV6-F1
#
_entry.id   AF-A0A532CYV6-F1
#
_cell.length_a   1.000
_cell.length_b   1.000
_cell.length_c   1.000
_cell.angle_alpha   90.00
_cell.angle_beta   90.00
_cell.angle_gamma   90.00
#
_symmetry.space_group_name_H-M   'P 1'
#
loop_
_entity.id
_entity.type
_entity.pdbx_description
1 polymer ?
#
loop_
_entity_poly.entity_id
_entity_poly.type
_entity_poly.pdbx_seq_one_letter_code
_entity_poly.pdbx_strand_id
1 'polypeptide(L)'
;MEVIAQKLDDIVDSLQLLTVEWKDDTARRVIDRLKNFPVKKAYALADVTALLDENFDDGILILRLFLGFSKDQFVSVLRGIRDEKSIGVKSYRANSESFAEDLLSMGLLKAMAQEANRKPHWSDTLVERLRSGRGSAISGQKRGRGVEDFAEVIVKKVFGSKFDMRCTFTGPKEKAKCDFAISSKSSPRIVIESKGYGATGSKMSDIIGDIEQIIRAKRPDTALLFFMDGLTWKQRKSDLRKIVEFQNAGGITRIYTYAMAEQFEADLRQLKAECKL
;
A
#
# COMPACT_ATOMS: atom_id res chain seq x y z
N MET A 1 -22.91 -20.21 -1.95
CA MET A 1 -22.32 -19.62 -0.75
C MET A 1 -23.43 -19.62 0.30
N GLU A 2 -23.13 -19.90 1.56
CA GLU A 2 -24.15 -19.83 2.62
C GLU A 2 -24.70 -18.40 2.74
N VAL A 3 -26.01 -18.26 2.92
CA VAL A 3 -26.66 -16.97 3.16
C VAL A 3 -26.71 -16.76 4.67
N ILE A 4 -25.99 -15.75 5.16
CA ILE A 4 -25.97 -15.40 6.58
C ILE A 4 -26.42 -13.95 6.76
N ALA A 5 -27.13 -13.67 7.85
CA ALA A 5 -27.37 -12.30 8.29
C ALA A 5 -26.17 -11.84 9.12
N GLN A 6 -25.50 -10.75 8.70
CA GLN A 6 -24.36 -10.20 9.44
C GLN A 6 -24.85 -9.14 10.43
N LYS A 7 -24.38 -9.20 11.68
CA LYS A 7 -24.69 -8.18 12.68
C LYS A 7 -23.64 -7.07 12.65
N LEU A 8 -24.07 -5.85 12.97
CA LEU A 8 -23.17 -4.69 13.04
C LEU A 8 -22.00 -4.93 14.00
N ASP A 9 -22.28 -5.49 15.19
CA ASP A 9 -21.26 -5.70 16.22
C ASP A 9 -20.18 -6.71 15.75
N ASP A 10 -20.58 -7.81 15.10
CA ASP A 10 -19.66 -8.80 14.54
C ASP A 10 -18.70 -8.17 13.50
N ILE A 11 -19.22 -7.29 12.63
CA ILE A 11 -18.40 -6.57 11.65
C ILE A 11 -17.43 -5.60 12.35
N VAL A 12 -17.93 -4.84 13.33
CA VAL A 12 -17.12 -3.87 14.09
C VAL A 12 -15.99 -4.55 14.87
N ASP A 13 -16.25 -5.73 15.42
CA ASP A 13 -15.27 -6.51 16.18
C ASP A 13 -14.20 -7.15 15.28
N SER A 14 -14.54 -7.44 14.02
CA SER A 14 -13.58 -7.93 13.02
C SER A 14 -12.62 -6.86 12.48
N LEU A 15 -12.84 -5.57 12.80
CA LEU A 15 -12.01 -4.47 12.29
C LEU A 15 -10.62 -4.47 12.95
N GLN A 16 -9.58 -4.78 12.18
CA GLN A 16 -8.19 -4.79 12.65
C GLN A 16 -7.35 -3.62 12.09
N LEU A 17 -6.22 -3.33 12.76
CA LEU A 17 -5.21 -2.40 12.24
C LEU A 17 -4.43 -3.12 11.13
N LEU A 18 -4.29 -2.51 9.95
CA LEU A 18 -3.40 -3.05 8.92
C LEU A 18 -1.94 -2.90 9.41
N THR A 19 -1.39 -3.97 9.96
CA THR A 19 0.04 -4.08 10.28
C THR A 19 0.74 -4.63 9.05
N VAL A 20 1.12 -3.75 8.12
CA VAL A 20 1.97 -4.17 7.01
C VAL A 20 3.35 -4.46 7.57
N GLU A 21 3.87 -5.69 7.36
CA GLU A 21 5.27 -5.98 7.61
C GLU A 21 6.11 -5.12 6.65
N TRP A 22 6.64 -4.01 7.16
CA TRP A 22 7.36 -3.02 6.35
C TRP A 22 8.82 -3.40 6.12
N LYS A 23 9.35 -4.35 6.89
CA LYS A 23 10.75 -4.79 6.80
C LYS A 23 10.87 -5.92 5.79
N ASP A 24 11.12 -5.56 4.54
CA ASP A 24 11.64 -6.50 3.57
C ASP A 24 13.10 -6.90 3.89
N ASP A 25 13.65 -7.85 3.14
CA ASP A 25 15.00 -8.35 3.38
C ASP A 25 16.07 -7.25 3.26
N THR A 26 15.86 -6.27 2.39
CA THR A 26 16.75 -5.13 2.23
C THR A 26 16.74 -4.24 3.46
N ALA A 27 15.56 -3.91 3.99
CA ALA A 27 15.42 -3.15 5.23
C ALA A 27 16.06 -3.88 6.41
N ARG A 28 15.92 -5.21 6.50
CA ARG A 28 16.56 -6.02 7.55
C ARG A 28 18.10 -5.92 7.47
N ARG A 29 18.69 -6.14 6.29
CA ARG A 29 20.15 -6.05 6.09
C ARG A 29 20.69 -4.65 6.39
N VAL A 30 20.03 -3.61 5.88
CA VAL A 30 20.46 -2.22 6.07
C VAL A 30 20.39 -1.79 7.54
N ILE A 31 19.33 -2.18 8.26
CA ILE A 31 19.22 -1.90 9.70
C ILE A 31 20.35 -2.59 10.46
N ASP A 32 20.68 -3.83 10.11
CA ASP A 32 21.78 -4.56 10.77
C ASP A 32 23.13 -3.88 10.52
N ARG A 33 23.41 -3.49 9.27
CA ARG A 33 24.62 -2.72 8.92
C ARG A 33 24.69 -1.38 9.67
N LEU A 34 23.58 -0.64 9.76
CA LEU A 34 23.53 0.64 10.48
C LEU A 34 23.79 0.47 11.99
N LYS A 35 23.31 -0.61 12.62
CA LYS A 35 23.58 -0.89 14.05
C LYS A 35 25.06 -1.11 14.34
N ASN A 36 25.77 -1.72 13.39
CA ASN A 36 27.19 -2.04 13.51
C ASN A 36 28.09 -0.96 12.90
N PHE A 37 27.51 0.12 12.36
CA PHE A 37 28.28 1.16 11.69
C PHE A 37 29.12 1.96 12.70
N PRO A 38 30.44 2.13 12.48
CA PRO A 38 31.30 2.82 13.44
C PRO A 38 30.91 4.28 13.65
N VAL A 39 30.82 4.71 14.90
CA VAL A 39 30.64 6.14 15.24
C VAL A 39 32.00 6.82 15.27
N LYS A 40 32.21 7.80 14.38
CA LYS A 40 33.46 8.55 14.25
C LYS A 40 33.21 10.05 14.35
N LYS A 41 34.17 10.81 14.90
CA LYS A 41 34.13 12.28 14.88
C LYS A 41 34.23 12.86 13.47
N ALA A 42 34.96 12.18 12.60
CA ALA A 42 35.11 12.49 11.19
C ALA A 42 35.16 11.18 10.40
N TYR A 43 34.50 11.17 9.25
CA TYR A 43 34.55 10.09 8.28
C TYR A 43 35.45 10.48 7.11
N ALA A 44 35.97 9.49 6.39
CA ALA A 44 36.87 9.68 5.25
C ALA A 44 36.36 8.92 4.01
N LEU A 45 37.02 9.15 2.87
CA LEU A 45 36.77 8.43 1.62
C LEU A 45 36.73 6.90 1.82
N ALA A 46 37.66 6.37 2.61
CA ALA A 46 37.76 4.95 2.92
C ALA A 46 36.50 4.37 3.61
N ASP A 47 35.77 5.17 4.39
CA ASP A 47 34.53 4.73 5.03
C ASP A 47 33.40 4.58 4.01
N VAL A 48 33.39 5.45 3.01
CA VAL A 48 32.40 5.43 1.92
C VAL A 48 32.69 4.28 0.97
N THR A 49 33.95 4.07 0.59
CA THR A 49 34.32 2.95 -0.28
C THR A 49 34.09 1.61 0.41
N ALA A 50 34.44 1.46 1.70
CA ALA A 50 34.17 0.23 2.44
C ALA A 50 32.67 -0.15 2.43
N LEU A 51 31.76 0.83 2.58
CA LEU A 51 30.32 0.58 2.50
C LEU A 51 29.88 0.06 1.11
N LEU A 52 30.43 0.66 0.05
CA LEU A 52 30.08 0.35 -1.34
C LEU A 52 30.71 -0.97 -1.81
N ASP A 53 31.92 -1.30 -1.34
CA ASP A 53 32.64 -2.52 -1.67
C ASP A 53 32.00 -3.76 -1.03
N GLU A 54 31.51 -3.65 0.21
CA GLU A 54 30.82 -4.75 0.90
C GLU A 54 29.50 -5.11 0.20
N ASN A 55 28.66 -4.10 -0.08
CA ASN A 55 27.45 -4.25 -0.89
C ASN A 55 27.05 -2.89 -1.44
N PHE A 56 27.14 -2.75 -2.77
CA PHE A 56 26.91 -1.47 -3.44
C PHE A 56 25.50 -0.92 -3.24
N ASP A 57 24.47 -1.74 -3.39
CA ASP A 57 23.08 -1.27 -3.33
C ASP A 57 22.68 -0.88 -1.91
N ASP A 58 23.01 -1.72 -0.92
CA ASP A 58 22.80 -1.42 0.49
C ASP A 58 23.67 -0.22 0.93
N GLY A 59 24.89 -0.10 0.40
CA GLY A 59 25.81 1.01 0.64
C GLY A 59 25.24 2.34 0.13
N ILE A 60 24.81 2.41 -1.14
CA ILE A 60 24.15 3.59 -1.71
C ILE A 60 22.91 3.98 -0.91
N LEU A 61 22.12 3.00 -0.47
CA LEU A 61 20.96 3.25 0.38
C LEU A 61 21.36 3.88 1.71
N ILE A 62 22.38 3.35 2.40
CA ILE A 62 22.89 3.90 3.67
C ILE A 62 23.39 5.33 3.49
N LEU A 63 24.21 5.59 2.47
CA LEU A 63 24.75 6.94 2.20
C LEU A 63 23.62 7.94 1.91
N ARG A 64 22.61 7.51 1.17
CA ARG A 64 21.41 8.32 0.90
C ARG A 64 20.63 8.64 2.17
N LEU A 65 20.55 7.71 3.12
CA LEU A 65 19.89 7.94 4.41
C LEU A 65 20.62 9.01 5.22
N PHE A 66 21.96 8.99 5.25
CA PHE A 66 22.76 10.04 5.90
C PHE A 66 22.53 11.43 5.28
N LEU A 67 22.36 11.50 3.96
CA LEU A 67 22.04 12.75 3.26
C LEU A 67 20.57 13.20 3.46
N GLY A 68 19.70 12.33 3.95
CA GLY A 68 18.27 12.61 4.07
C GLY A 68 17.55 12.73 2.73
N PHE A 69 18.09 12.17 1.64
CA PHE A 69 17.53 12.29 0.30
C PHE A 69 16.53 11.17 -0.02
N SER A 70 15.50 11.49 -0.80
CA SER A 70 14.72 10.48 -1.51
C SER A 70 15.56 9.82 -2.62
N LYS A 71 15.10 8.66 -3.14
CA LYS A 71 15.78 8.01 -4.28
C LYS A 71 15.91 8.95 -5.47
N ASP A 72 14.84 9.66 -5.82
CA ASP A 72 14.79 10.52 -7.01
C ASP A 72 15.66 11.76 -6.83
N GLN A 73 15.68 12.37 -5.63
CA GLN A 73 16.58 13.48 -5.31
C GLN A 73 18.04 13.05 -5.43
N PHE A 74 18.39 11.91 -4.83
CA PHE A 74 19.75 11.38 -4.88
C PHE A 74 20.20 11.10 -6.32
N VAL A 75 19.35 10.45 -7.12
CA VAL A 75 19.64 10.15 -8.53
C VAL A 75 19.84 11.44 -9.34
N SER A 76 18.95 12.42 -9.16
CA SER A 76 19.03 13.70 -9.86
C SER A 76 20.32 14.46 -9.53
N VAL A 77 20.66 14.58 -8.25
CA VAL A 77 21.89 15.27 -7.80
C VAL A 77 23.14 14.55 -8.30
N LEU A 78 23.22 13.22 -8.13
CA LEU A 78 24.41 12.45 -8.54
C LEU A 78 24.62 12.47 -10.05
N ARG A 79 23.55 12.43 -10.85
CA ARG A 79 23.65 12.58 -12.30
C ARG A 79 24.08 13.98 -12.70
N GLY A 80 23.58 15.01 -12.03
CA GLY A 80 24.00 16.39 -12.26
C GLY A 80 25.50 16.59 -12.00
N ILE A 81 26.05 15.97 -10.95
CA ILE A 81 27.49 16.00 -10.66
C ILE A 81 28.30 15.22 -11.70
N ARG A 82 27.73 14.13 -12.21
CA ARG A 82 28.41 13.20 -13.13
C ARG A 82 28.13 13.47 -14.61
N ASP A 83 27.60 14.63 -14.98
CA ASP A 83 27.21 14.97 -16.37
C ASP A 83 26.35 13.87 -17.04
N GLU A 84 25.31 13.41 -16.35
CA GLU A 84 24.39 12.33 -16.80
C GLU A 84 25.06 10.95 -17.03
N LYS A 85 26.31 10.75 -16.59
CA LYS A 85 26.96 9.44 -16.64
C LYS A 85 26.27 8.43 -15.71
N SER A 86 26.53 7.14 -15.96
CA SER A 86 25.97 6.05 -15.16
C SER A 86 26.31 6.18 -13.67
N ILE A 87 25.34 5.86 -12.82
CA ILE A 87 25.44 5.92 -11.35
C ILE A 87 25.36 4.53 -10.69
N GLY A 88 25.40 3.46 -11.49
CA GLY A 88 25.27 2.09 -11.00
C GLY A 88 26.62 1.45 -10.65
N VAL A 89 26.57 0.23 -10.11
CA VAL A 89 27.75 -0.53 -9.64
C VAL A 89 28.85 -0.67 -10.69
N LYS A 90 28.51 -0.75 -11.99
CA LYS A 90 29.50 -0.83 -13.07
C LYS A 90 30.33 0.46 -13.18
N SER A 91 29.70 1.61 -12.98
CA SER A 91 30.35 2.93 -12.98
C SER A 91 31.29 3.07 -11.78
N TYR A 92 30.82 2.64 -10.61
CA TYR A 92 31.65 2.58 -9.40
C TYR A 92 32.88 1.68 -9.58
N ARG A 93 32.69 0.46 -10.11
CA ARG A 93 33.82 -0.47 -10.34
C ARG A 93 34.82 0.01 -11.38
N ALA A 94 34.41 0.86 -12.32
CA ALA A 94 35.30 1.42 -13.34
C ALA A 94 36.26 2.46 -12.76
N ASN A 95 35.81 3.26 -11.78
CA ASN A 95 36.64 4.20 -11.03
C ASN A 95 35.99 4.50 -9.67
N SER A 96 36.35 3.72 -8.66
CA SER A 96 35.71 3.77 -7.33
C SER A 96 36.05 5.04 -6.57
N GLU A 97 37.27 5.53 -6.72
CA GLU A 97 37.76 6.77 -6.10
C GLU A 97 36.99 7.98 -6.61
N SER A 98 36.99 8.21 -7.93
CA SER A 98 36.25 9.33 -8.53
C SER A 98 34.75 9.27 -8.24
N PHE A 99 34.16 8.07 -8.25
CA PHE A 99 32.75 7.90 -7.89
C PHE A 99 32.46 8.27 -6.43
N ALA A 100 33.35 7.88 -5.51
CA ALA A 100 33.22 8.23 -4.10
C ALA A 100 33.45 9.73 -3.88
N GLU A 101 34.39 10.36 -4.58
CA GLU A 101 34.58 11.81 -4.56
C GLU A 101 33.32 12.59 -4.97
N ASP A 102 32.59 12.12 -5.97
CA ASP A 102 31.30 12.72 -6.36
C ASP A 102 30.26 12.65 -5.24
N LEU A 103 30.20 11.52 -4.52
CA LEU A 103 29.33 11.39 -3.34
C LEU A 103 29.77 12.32 -2.21
N LEU A 104 31.08 12.46 -2.00
CA LEU A 104 31.65 13.38 -1.02
C LEU A 104 31.29 14.84 -1.33
N SER A 105 31.23 15.23 -2.61
CA SER A 105 30.86 16.57 -3.05
C SER A 105 29.45 17.01 -2.62
N MET A 106 28.57 16.05 -2.28
CA MET A 106 27.23 16.31 -1.72
C MET A 106 27.24 16.69 -0.23
N GLY A 107 28.42 16.79 0.40
CA GLY A 107 28.56 17.02 1.84
C GLY A 107 28.36 15.77 2.70
N LEU A 108 28.51 14.58 2.09
CA LEU A 108 28.22 13.29 2.72
C LEU A 108 28.98 13.06 4.03
N LEU A 109 30.30 13.31 4.07
CA LEU A 109 31.11 13.06 5.28
C LEU A 109 30.64 13.90 6.48
N LYS A 110 30.26 15.15 6.20
CA LYS A 110 29.71 16.06 7.22
C LYS A 110 28.36 15.55 7.71
N ALA A 111 27.47 15.14 6.81
CA ALA A 111 26.17 14.58 7.16
C ALA A 111 26.29 13.31 8.01
N MET A 112 27.21 12.40 7.63
CA MET A 112 27.53 11.18 8.41
C MET A 112 28.01 11.52 9.82
N ALA A 113 28.99 12.42 9.94
CA ALA A 113 29.52 12.85 11.24
C ALA A 113 28.45 13.49 12.13
N GLN A 114 27.61 14.35 11.55
CA GLN A 114 26.53 15.01 12.28
C GLN A 114 25.49 14.03 12.80
N GLU A 115 25.05 13.09 11.97
CA GLU A 115 23.99 12.15 12.36
C GLU A 115 24.50 11.06 13.31
N ALA A 116 25.67 10.48 13.05
CA ALA A 116 26.23 9.42 13.90
C ALA A 116 26.58 9.91 15.32
N ASN A 117 26.88 11.20 15.50
CA ASN A 117 27.19 11.80 16.80
C ASN A 117 26.01 12.59 17.39
N ARG A 118 24.84 12.55 16.74
CA ARG A 118 23.66 13.23 17.23
C ARG A 118 23.23 12.62 18.56
N LYS A 119 22.88 13.46 19.53
CA LYS A 119 22.23 13.02 20.77
C LYS A 119 20.72 13.02 20.53
N PRO A 120 20.09 11.85 20.30
CA PRO A 120 18.66 11.82 20.03
C PRO A 120 17.88 12.29 21.26
N HIS A 121 16.89 13.14 21.04
CA HIS A 121 15.91 13.49 22.04
C HIS A 121 14.62 12.70 21.78
N TRP A 122 13.85 12.39 22.83
CA TRP A 122 12.60 11.61 22.68
C TRP A 122 11.61 12.29 21.71
N SER A 123 11.67 13.61 21.58
CA SER A 123 10.85 14.38 20.64
C SER A 123 11.16 14.07 19.18
N ASP A 124 12.40 13.69 18.83
CA ASP A 124 12.77 13.35 17.45
C ASP A 124 11.96 12.14 16.97
N THR A 125 11.76 11.15 17.85
CA THR A 125 10.88 10.00 17.56
C THR A 125 9.43 10.42 17.35
N LEU A 126 8.92 11.39 18.14
CA LEU A 126 7.55 11.88 17.97
C LEU A 126 7.39 12.75 16.71
N VAL A 127 8.41 13.53 16.35
CA VAL A 127 8.46 14.31 15.11
C VAL A 127 8.46 13.38 13.90
N GLU A 128 9.27 12.32 13.92
CA GLU A 128 9.24 11.31 12.85
C GLU A 128 7.90 10.56 12.81
N ARG A 129 7.29 10.20 13.95
CA ARG A 129 5.93 9.64 13.98
C ARG A 129 4.89 10.61 13.44
N LEU A 130 5.02 11.91 13.71
CA LEU A 130 4.14 12.94 13.17
C LEU A 130 4.35 13.09 11.66
N ARG A 131 5.60 13.09 11.17
CA ARG A 131 5.93 13.13 9.74
C ARG A 131 5.43 11.88 9.02
N SER A 132 5.66 10.70 9.58
CA SER A 132 5.15 9.43 9.05
C SER A 132 3.63 9.30 9.17
N GLY A 133 2.99 9.87 10.20
CA GLY A 133 1.55 9.79 10.43
C GLY A 133 0.77 10.86 9.66
N ARG A 134 1.00 12.14 9.98
CA ARG A 134 0.34 13.30 9.35
C ARG A 134 0.87 13.55 7.93
N GLY A 135 2.16 13.37 7.68
CA GLY A 135 2.69 13.42 6.31
C GLY A 135 2.18 12.26 5.45
N SER A 136 1.89 11.08 6.05
CA SER A 136 1.17 10.00 5.34
C SER A 136 -0.33 10.24 5.20
N ALA A 137 -0.95 11.15 5.95
CA ALA A 137 -2.34 11.53 5.71
C ALA A 137 -2.50 12.35 4.41
N ILE A 138 -1.46 13.10 4.02
CA ILE A 138 -1.37 13.74 2.69
C ILE A 138 -1.13 12.68 1.59
N SER A 139 -0.43 11.59 1.91
CA SER A 139 -0.36 10.40 1.04
C SER A 139 -1.60 9.49 1.13
N GLY A 140 -2.63 9.86 1.91
CA GLY A 140 -3.89 9.12 2.10
C GLY A 140 -4.64 8.82 0.80
N GLN A 141 -4.45 9.62 -0.26
CA GLN A 141 -4.91 9.28 -1.62
C GLN A 141 -4.37 7.91 -2.12
N LYS A 142 -3.24 7.42 -1.61
CA LYS A 142 -2.70 6.08 -1.90
C LYS A 142 -3.34 4.97 -1.04
N ARG A 143 -3.93 5.23 0.13
CA ARG A 143 -4.57 4.20 0.99
C ARG A 143 -5.87 3.63 0.42
N GLY A 144 -6.61 4.42 -0.36
CA GLY A 144 -7.78 3.91 -1.08
C GLY A 144 -7.43 2.81 -2.10
N ARG A 145 -6.17 2.76 -2.58
CA ARG A 145 -5.66 1.65 -3.40
C ARG A 145 -5.33 0.42 -2.55
N GLY A 146 -4.93 0.55 -1.28
CA GLY A 146 -4.50 -0.59 -0.47
C GLY A 146 -5.60 -1.63 -0.18
N VAL A 147 -6.87 -1.22 -0.06
CA VAL A 147 -8.00 -2.15 0.09
C VAL A 147 -8.26 -2.86 -1.23
N GLU A 148 -8.27 -2.09 -2.32
CA GLU A 148 -8.49 -2.59 -3.67
C GLU A 148 -7.39 -3.55 -4.12
N ASP A 149 -6.11 -3.19 -3.95
CA ASP A 149 -4.94 -3.99 -4.28
C ASP A 149 -4.94 -5.30 -3.46
N PHE A 150 -5.36 -5.26 -2.18
CA PHE A 150 -5.49 -6.46 -1.36
C PHE A 150 -6.58 -7.41 -1.87
N ALA A 151 -7.76 -6.86 -2.16
CA ALA A 151 -8.86 -7.62 -2.74
C ALA A 151 -8.47 -8.19 -4.12
N GLU A 152 -7.74 -7.41 -4.94
CA GLU A 152 -7.24 -7.82 -6.25
C GLU A 152 -6.37 -9.08 -6.16
N VAL A 153 -5.44 -9.15 -5.21
CA VAL A 153 -4.56 -10.33 -5.03
C VAL A 153 -5.39 -11.60 -4.83
N ILE A 154 -6.44 -11.53 -4.01
CA ILE A 154 -7.32 -12.67 -3.73
C ILE A 154 -8.20 -12.99 -4.94
N VAL A 155 -8.80 -11.99 -5.58
CA VAL A 155 -9.63 -12.16 -6.79
C VAL A 155 -8.81 -12.80 -7.91
N LYS A 156 -7.58 -12.32 -8.15
CA LYS A 156 -6.66 -12.84 -9.15
C LYS A 156 -6.23 -14.27 -8.84
N LYS A 157 -6.02 -14.61 -7.56
CA LYS A 157 -5.73 -15.99 -7.12
C LYS A 157 -6.87 -16.96 -7.45
N VAL A 158 -8.13 -16.50 -7.41
CA VAL A 158 -9.31 -17.35 -7.68
C VAL A 158 -9.71 -17.39 -9.16
N PHE A 159 -9.69 -16.25 -9.85
CA PHE A 159 -10.22 -16.09 -11.22
C PHE A 159 -9.14 -15.93 -12.31
N GLY A 160 -7.85 -15.85 -11.94
CA GLY A 160 -6.78 -15.63 -12.90
C GLY A 160 -6.90 -14.25 -13.53
N SER A 161 -7.05 -14.15 -14.85
CA SER A 161 -7.28 -12.90 -15.58
C SER A 161 -8.73 -12.71 -16.04
N LYS A 162 -9.67 -13.55 -15.60
CA LYS A 162 -11.07 -13.56 -16.06
C LYS A 162 -11.95 -12.57 -15.28
N PHE A 163 -11.56 -11.30 -15.24
CA PHE A 163 -12.33 -10.24 -14.60
C PHE A 163 -11.93 -8.87 -15.17
N ASP A 164 -12.84 -7.90 -15.08
CA ASP A 164 -12.57 -6.49 -15.39
C ASP A 164 -12.33 -5.73 -14.07
N MET A 165 -11.29 -4.92 -14.03
CA MET A 165 -10.94 -4.04 -12.91
C MET A 165 -11.37 -2.60 -13.14
N ARG A 166 -11.70 -1.88 -12.05
CA ARG A 166 -12.02 -0.43 -12.01
C ARG A 166 -12.94 -0.04 -13.16
N CYS A 167 -14.02 -0.77 -13.33
CA CYS A 167 -14.81 -0.75 -14.54
C CYS A 167 -16.22 -0.19 -14.30
N THR A 168 -16.88 0.18 -15.39
CA THR A 168 -18.32 0.42 -15.39
C THR A 168 -18.99 -0.82 -15.98
N PHE A 169 -19.72 -1.56 -15.15
CA PHE A 169 -20.44 -2.75 -15.61
C PHE A 169 -21.84 -2.39 -16.15
N THR A 170 -22.38 -3.27 -16.98
CA THR A 170 -23.70 -3.11 -17.59
C THR A 170 -24.71 -4.01 -16.89
N GLY A 171 -25.74 -3.39 -16.33
CA GLY A 171 -26.91 -4.03 -15.77
C GLY A 171 -28.11 -4.04 -16.72
N PRO A 172 -29.26 -4.62 -16.33
CA PRO A 172 -30.46 -4.64 -17.16
C PRO A 172 -31.08 -3.26 -17.42
N LYS A 173 -30.96 -2.35 -16.45
CA LYS A 173 -31.59 -1.02 -16.49
C LYS A 173 -30.58 0.10 -16.64
N GLU A 174 -29.46 0.00 -15.93
CA GLU A 174 -28.44 1.05 -15.90
C GLU A 174 -27.04 0.48 -15.75
N LYS A 175 -26.04 1.35 -15.91
CA LYS A 175 -24.63 1.06 -15.73
C LYS A 175 -24.18 1.57 -14.36
N ALA A 176 -23.27 0.85 -13.71
CA ALA A 176 -22.70 1.27 -12.43
C ALA A 176 -21.18 1.04 -12.40
N LYS A 177 -20.48 1.85 -11.63
CA LYS A 177 -19.04 1.67 -11.38
C LYS A 177 -18.83 0.60 -10.32
N CYS A 178 -17.78 -0.18 -10.47
CA CYS A 178 -17.31 -1.10 -9.44
C CYS A 178 -15.80 -1.33 -9.56
N ASP A 179 -15.19 -1.83 -8.50
CA ASP A 179 -13.77 -2.20 -8.53
C ASP A 179 -13.53 -3.50 -9.31
N PHE A 180 -14.41 -4.50 -9.19
CA PHE A 180 -14.26 -5.77 -9.91
C PHE A 180 -15.59 -6.27 -10.48
N ALA A 181 -15.57 -6.68 -11.76
CA ALA A 181 -16.68 -7.35 -12.42
C ALA A 181 -16.22 -8.70 -12.99
N ILE A 182 -16.87 -9.78 -12.57
CA ILE A 182 -16.50 -11.17 -12.89
C ILE A 182 -17.70 -11.88 -13.52
N SER A 183 -17.56 -12.61 -14.63
CA SER A 183 -16.35 -12.80 -15.44
C SER A 183 -16.05 -11.62 -16.37
N SER A 184 -17.01 -10.74 -16.60
CA SER A 184 -16.82 -9.52 -17.39
C SER A 184 -17.74 -8.38 -16.95
N LYS A 185 -17.39 -7.15 -17.32
CA LYS A 185 -18.19 -5.95 -17.11
C LYS A 185 -19.47 -5.90 -17.95
N SER A 186 -19.56 -6.68 -19.04
CA SER A 186 -20.76 -6.69 -19.90
C SER A 186 -21.87 -7.58 -19.36
N SER A 187 -21.53 -8.62 -18.62
CA SER A 187 -22.50 -9.53 -17.99
C SER A 187 -21.90 -10.14 -16.71
N PRO A 188 -21.76 -9.34 -15.63
CA PRO A 188 -21.14 -9.82 -14.41
C PRO A 188 -22.06 -10.77 -13.64
N ARG A 189 -21.48 -11.87 -13.20
CA ARG A 189 -22.04 -12.81 -12.20
C ARG A 189 -21.67 -12.43 -10.78
N ILE A 190 -20.52 -11.78 -10.60
CA ILE A 190 -20.05 -11.26 -9.31
C ILE A 190 -19.55 -9.83 -9.54
N VAL A 191 -19.97 -8.92 -8.67
CA VAL A 191 -19.49 -7.55 -8.58
C VAL A 191 -18.90 -7.36 -7.19
N ILE A 192 -17.74 -6.73 -7.12
CA ILE A 192 -17.06 -6.46 -5.86
C ILE A 192 -16.75 -4.96 -5.79
N GLU A 193 -17.10 -4.34 -4.67
CA GLU A 193 -16.78 -2.95 -4.37
C GLU A 193 -15.93 -2.89 -3.09
N SER A 194 -14.81 -2.19 -3.15
CA SER A 194 -13.80 -2.11 -2.10
C SER A 194 -13.66 -0.68 -1.58
N LYS A 195 -13.82 -0.46 -0.27
CA LYS A 195 -13.75 0.89 0.32
C LYS A 195 -12.86 0.95 1.57
N GLY A 196 -11.87 1.85 1.55
CA GLY A 196 -11.01 2.15 2.69
C GLY A 196 -11.30 3.52 3.33
N TYR A 197 -11.57 3.57 4.64
CA TYR A 197 -11.69 4.82 5.39
C TYR A 197 -10.30 5.34 5.82
N GLY A 198 -10.06 6.65 5.63
CA GLY A 198 -8.74 7.27 5.76
C GLY A 198 -8.03 7.53 4.42
N ALA A 199 -8.70 7.22 3.29
CA ALA A 199 -8.31 7.72 1.99
C ALA A 199 -8.85 9.14 1.78
N THR A 200 -8.00 10.16 1.92
CA THR A 200 -8.36 11.55 1.66
C THR A 200 -8.57 11.77 0.15
N GLY A 201 -9.78 12.11 -0.29
CA GLY A 201 -10.12 12.40 -1.69
C GLY A 201 -11.62 12.32 -1.99
N SER A 202 -12.04 12.70 -3.22
CA SER A 202 -13.44 12.68 -3.72
C SER A 202 -14.15 11.32 -3.68
N LYS A 203 -13.44 10.25 -3.27
CA LYS A 203 -13.98 8.89 -3.06
C LYS A 203 -14.79 8.74 -1.76
N MET A 204 -14.85 9.78 -0.92
CA MET A 204 -15.48 9.73 0.40
C MET A 204 -16.88 10.37 0.47
N SER A 205 -17.28 11.10 -0.57
CA SER A 205 -18.46 11.98 -0.51
C SER A 205 -19.79 11.22 -0.50
N ASP A 206 -19.91 10.04 -1.11
CA ASP A 206 -21.17 9.27 -1.10
C ASP A 206 -21.01 7.74 -1.30
N ILE A 207 -20.47 7.05 -0.28
CA ILE A 207 -20.31 5.58 -0.33
C ILE A 207 -21.67 4.86 -0.41
N ILE A 208 -22.68 5.41 0.25
CA ILE A 208 -24.02 4.82 0.27
C ILE A 208 -24.66 4.93 -1.11
N GLY A 209 -24.57 6.09 -1.77
CA GLY A 209 -25.04 6.28 -3.13
C GLY A 209 -24.35 5.38 -4.15
N ASP A 210 -23.02 5.18 -4.02
CA ASP A 210 -22.28 4.22 -4.85
C ASP A 210 -22.84 2.80 -4.71
N ILE A 211 -23.02 2.33 -3.47
CA ILE A 211 -23.57 0.98 -3.20
C ILE A 211 -25.01 0.86 -3.71
N GLU A 212 -25.86 1.86 -3.45
CA GLU A 212 -27.23 1.88 -3.93
C GLU A 212 -27.29 1.84 -5.47
N GLN A 213 -26.37 2.52 -6.16
CA GLN A 213 -26.28 2.47 -7.62
C GLN A 213 -25.92 1.06 -8.11
N ILE A 214 -24.96 0.38 -7.47
CA ILE A 214 -24.62 -1.00 -7.82
C ILE A 214 -25.82 -1.94 -7.57
N ILE A 215 -26.52 -1.78 -6.44
CA ILE A 215 -27.70 -2.59 -6.09
C ILE A 215 -28.81 -2.43 -7.14
N ARG A 216 -29.08 -1.20 -7.60
CA ARG A 216 -30.09 -0.94 -8.65
C ARG A 216 -29.67 -1.45 -10.03
N ALA A 217 -28.38 -1.36 -10.35
CA ALA A 217 -27.86 -1.77 -11.65
C ALA A 217 -27.75 -3.29 -11.81
N LYS A 218 -27.30 -4.02 -10.78
CA LYS A 218 -26.99 -5.45 -10.90
C LYS A 218 -28.21 -6.30 -11.23
N ARG A 219 -28.00 -7.46 -11.88
CA ARG A 219 -29.07 -8.47 -12.02
C ARG A 219 -29.37 -9.09 -10.64
N PRO A 220 -30.60 -9.61 -10.42
CA PRO A 220 -30.93 -10.30 -9.18
C PRO A 220 -30.00 -11.48 -8.85
N ASP A 221 -29.50 -12.19 -9.87
CA ASP A 221 -28.57 -13.32 -9.77
C ASP A 221 -27.08 -12.92 -9.81
N THR A 222 -26.77 -11.61 -9.81
CA THR A 222 -25.40 -11.11 -9.64
C THR A 222 -25.11 -10.94 -8.15
N ALA A 223 -24.07 -11.62 -7.65
CA ALA A 223 -23.59 -11.45 -6.29
C ALA A 223 -22.89 -10.10 -6.14
N LEU A 224 -23.21 -9.35 -5.09
CA LEU A 224 -22.52 -8.11 -4.72
C LEU A 224 -21.73 -8.37 -3.44
N LEU A 225 -20.40 -8.32 -3.52
CA LEU A 225 -19.53 -8.45 -2.37
C LEU A 225 -18.96 -7.08 -2.01
N PHE A 226 -18.99 -6.75 -0.73
CA PHE A 226 -18.44 -5.48 -0.24
C PHE A 226 -17.21 -5.75 0.62
N PHE A 227 -16.06 -5.21 0.22
CA PHE A 227 -14.81 -5.37 0.96
C PHE A 227 -14.43 -4.03 1.59
N MET A 228 -14.15 -4.01 2.89
CA MET A 228 -13.80 -2.78 3.61
C MET A 228 -12.51 -2.91 4.38
N ASP A 229 -11.86 -1.78 4.65
CA ASP A 229 -10.78 -1.73 5.62
C ASP A 229 -11.29 -1.82 7.07
N GLY A 230 -10.34 -1.85 8.00
CA GLY A 230 -10.59 -2.10 9.41
C GLY A 230 -11.02 -0.87 10.21
N LEU A 231 -10.27 -0.59 11.28
CA LEU A 231 -10.68 0.26 12.42
C LEU A 231 -11.20 1.66 12.06
N THR A 232 -10.83 2.14 10.90
CA THR A 232 -11.22 3.39 10.27
C THR A 232 -12.75 3.51 10.09
N TRP A 233 -13.48 2.40 9.86
CA TRP A 233 -14.95 2.39 9.81
C TRP A 233 -15.64 2.63 11.16
N LYS A 234 -14.93 2.55 12.30
CA LYS A 234 -15.50 2.91 13.62
C LYS A 234 -15.95 4.38 13.68
N GLN A 235 -15.44 5.23 12.80
CA GLN A 235 -15.84 6.64 12.70
C GLN A 235 -17.08 6.86 11.82
N ARG A 236 -17.56 5.85 11.07
CA ARG A 236 -18.77 5.90 10.22
C ARG A 236 -19.77 4.80 10.56
N LYS A 237 -20.04 4.61 11.86
CA LYS A 237 -20.99 3.57 12.33
C LYS A 237 -22.39 3.71 11.71
N SER A 238 -22.85 4.92 11.38
CA SER A 238 -24.13 5.14 10.71
C SER A 238 -24.17 4.55 9.31
N ASP A 239 -23.12 4.77 8.51
CA ASP A 239 -23.02 4.20 7.16
C ASP A 239 -22.83 2.69 7.23
N LEU A 240 -22.00 2.20 8.16
CA LEU A 240 -21.80 0.77 8.37
C LEU A 240 -23.12 0.08 8.72
N ARG A 241 -23.96 0.70 9.55
CA ARG A 241 -25.30 0.19 9.86
C ARG A 241 -26.15 0.05 8.59
N LYS A 242 -26.16 1.08 7.73
CA LYS A 242 -26.91 1.06 6.47
C LYS A 242 -26.39 0.00 5.49
N ILE A 243 -25.07 -0.22 5.43
CA ILE A 243 -24.46 -1.28 4.62
C ILE A 243 -24.87 -2.66 5.13
N VAL A 244 -24.90 -2.86 6.45
CA VAL A 244 -25.42 -4.09 7.07
C VAL A 244 -26.92 -4.28 6.77
N GLU A 245 -27.72 -3.22 6.80
CA GLU A 245 -29.13 -3.26 6.39
C GLU A 245 -29.27 -3.69 4.92
N PHE A 246 -28.44 -3.17 4.01
CA PHE A 246 -28.42 -3.62 2.61
C PHE A 246 -28.04 -5.09 2.47
N GLN A 247 -27.12 -5.59 3.30
CA GLN A 247 -26.75 -6.99 3.31
C GLN A 247 -27.92 -7.87 3.78
N ASN A 248 -28.53 -7.52 4.89
CA ASN A 248 -29.67 -8.24 5.45
C ASN A 248 -30.92 -8.18 4.55
N ALA A 249 -31.07 -7.14 3.73
CA ALA A 249 -32.11 -7.02 2.71
C ALA A 249 -31.79 -7.73 1.38
N GLY A 250 -30.62 -8.39 1.26
CA GLY A 250 -30.19 -9.10 0.06
C GLY A 250 -29.62 -8.22 -1.06
N GLY A 251 -29.45 -6.92 -0.81
CA GLY A 251 -28.79 -5.99 -1.74
C GLY A 251 -27.28 -6.27 -1.85
N ILE A 252 -26.65 -6.55 -0.72
CA ILE A 252 -25.25 -7.02 -0.62
C ILE A 252 -25.28 -8.49 -0.23
N THR A 253 -24.50 -9.33 -0.91
CA THR A 253 -24.45 -10.76 -0.63
C THR A 253 -23.61 -11.07 0.60
N ARG A 254 -22.46 -10.41 0.77
CA ARG A 254 -21.60 -10.53 1.95
C ARG A 254 -20.69 -9.31 2.10
N ILE A 255 -20.43 -8.91 3.35
CA ILE A 255 -19.46 -7.88 3.74
C ILE A 255 -18.20 -8.56 4.30
N TYR A 256 -17.03 -8.11 3.89
CA TYR A 256 -15.73 -8.62 4.32
C TYR A 256 -14.83 -7.52 4.85
N THR A 257 -14.00 -7.89 5.82
CA THR A 257 -12.90 -7.07 6.35
C THR A 257 -11.58 -7.81 6.11
N TYR A 258 -10.45 -7.17 6.40
CA TYR A 258 -9.13 -7.83 6.33
C TYR A 258 -9.06 -9.11 7.16
N ALA A 259 -9.70 -9.16 8.33
CA ALA A 259 -9.72 -10.36 9.18
C ALA A 259 -10.49 -11.53 8.52
N MET A 260 -11.33 -11.24 7.52
CA MET A 260 -12.13 -12.21 6.79
C MET A 260 -11.50 -12.60 5.44
N ALA A 261 -10.19 -12.35 5.23
CA ALA A 261 -9.53 -12.61 3.94
C ALA A 261 -9.61 -14.07 3.50
N GLU A 262 -9.40 -15.02 4.42
CA GLU A 262 -9.53 -16.45 4.12
C GLU A 262 -10.97 -16.83 3.76
N GLN A 263 -11.94 -16.27 4.48
CA GLN A 263 -13.37 -16.46 4.20
C GLN A 263 -13.74 -15.87 2.84
N PHE A 264 -13.24 -14.67 2.52
CA PHE A 264 -13.44 -14.03 1.22
C PHE A 264 -12.91 -14.90 0.08
N GLU A 265 -11.70 -15.47 0.21
CA GLU A 265 -11.16 -16.40 -0.78
C GLU A 265 -12.03 -17.65 -0.93
N ALA A 266 -12.45 -18.26 0.18
CA ALA A 266 -13.28 -19.46 0.18
C ALA A 266 -14.64 -19.21 -0.51
N ASP A 267 -15.30 -18.10 -0.17
CA ASP A 267 -16.59 -17.71 -0.74
C ASP A 267 -16.47 -17.38 -2.25
N LEU A 268 -15.39 -16.74 -2.68
CA LEU A 268 -15.11 -16.53 -4.11
C LEU A 268 -14.92 -17.86 -4.86
N ARG A 269 -14.22 -18.84 -4.27
CA ARG A 269 -14.07 -20.18 -4.87
C ARG A 269 -15.40 -20.90 -4.98
N GLN A 270 -16.27 -20.77 -3.98
CA GLN A 270 -17.60 -21.34 -4.02
C GLN A 270 -18.48 -20.66 -5.09
N LEU A 271 -18.49 -19.33 -5.15
CA LEU A 271 -19.25 -18.58 -6.16
C LEU A 271 -18.76 -18.90 -7.59
N LYS A 272 -17.46 -19.11 -7.77
CA LYS A 272 -16.88 -19.57 -9.04
C LYS A 272 -17.50 -20.90 -9.49
N ALA A 273 -17.62 -21.86 -8.57
CA ALA A 273 -18.23 -23.16 -8.85
C ALA A 273 -19.73 -23.03 -9.17
N GLU A 274 -20.47 -22.26 -8.36
CA GLU A 274 -21.92 -22.07 -8.51
C GLU A 274 -22.29 -21.32 -9.80
N CYS A 275 -21.47 -20.35 -10.19
CA CYS A 275 -21.66 -19.58 -11.42
C CYS A 275 -21.04 -20.25 -12.67
N LYS A 276 -20.30 -21.36 -12.51
CA LYS A 276 -19.60 -22.09 -13.57
C LYS A 276 -18.58 -21.24 -14.35
N LEU A 277 -17.65 -20.58 -13.64
CA LEU A 277 -16.68 -19.59 -14.17
C LEU A 277 -15.22 -20.10 -14.27
#